data_AF-A0A1Q2M8N9-F1
#
_entry.id   AF-A0A1Q2M8N9-F1
#
_cell.length_a   1.000
_cell.length_b   1.000
_cell.length_c   1.000
_cell.angle_alpha   90.00
_cell.angle_beta   90.00
_cell.angle_gamma   90.00
#
_symmetry.space_group_name_H-M   'P 1'
#
loop_
_entity.id
_entity.type
_entity.pdbx_description
1 polymer ?
#
loop_
_entity_poly.entity_id
_entity_poly.type
_entity_poly.pdbx_seq_one_letter_code
_entity_poly.pdbx_strand_id
1 'polypeptide(L)'
;MTLRKVFLVAALMFCAKGHALCPEGSTFDSSLDFCATETDAFGPFTNAMVDKCVAYGGGSACTNTYTYPVQGTNVEVLRWSRGFTENLRGTGSCPDDTVRSPTYGGHCFEQVSGAENNVYGNFKGEEVEACDRLGGGTACYTNRWSANFYLAVKDEIANAPDPDPAPQLVNKFGVWLWYIDEAGLGRTHTQLADELAAMGVKRIFIKIADGSQNCGLFADACSTTTTDIYRSRGIEPWAWSYNYPGNESAQADALYYAAKYGYVGFVLDVEVEFNNTTTELHSIYQAMLSARDDAERDGHFSGSFPIGTTTWGNPMDQGMNVGIIDQYVDFHMPQTYVEVWGQPYMQAAKQWIAAGNCEYREMGAQKPIWHIVSTEYDDITPAQLTDFLEAAGPNTSVWRVPGGSVPQAVWNDWAALDWNMSEFDATDCNTGNNNLTDYLGDSGVIVDPVDPVDPPAPVAIPYWKQTENYYDPYGTCSITSLAMVTDHFGFTSPAANGRTPDYLYEELGGVLQTVPDLEWGFNQMAIRAGSSKRADSKTNGTIQELRDAVTTGKLAIVHGWFTNPGHIMVVTDFDGEYYTVNDPFGQWNLQKWGSYNSNVSGEGVRYPKDAFEYAINDNGTGDDLWLHIYE
;
A
#
# COMPACT_ATOMS: atom_id res chain seq x y z
N MET A 1 -35.73 -12.03 47.09
CA MET A 1 -34.69 -11.01 46.83
C MET A 1 -33.38 -11.78 46.74
N THR A 2 -32.62 -11.81 45.66
CA THR A 2 -32.49 -10.87 44.54
C THR A 2 -32.01 -11.64 43.30
N LEU A 3 -32.34 -11.07 42.15
CA LEU A 3 -32.31 -11.64 40.81
C LEU A 3 -30.91 -11.64 40.17
N ARG A 4 -30.67 -12.67 39.34
CA ARG A 4 -30.05 -12.67 37.99
C ARG A 4 -28.85 -11.74 37.73
N LYS A 5 -27.81 -12.31 37.11
CA LYS A 5 -27.50 -12.10 35.68
C LYS A 5 -26.51 -13.15 35.17
N VAL A 6 -27.00 -13.99 34.26
CA VAL A 6 -26.22 -14.81 33.34
C VAL A 6 -25.72 -13.86 32.25
N PHE A 7 -24.42 -13.73 32.07
CA PHE A 7 -23.85 -13.12 30.87
C PHE A 7 -23.64 -14.23 29.85
N LEU A 8 -24.49 -14.21 28.81
CA LEU A 8 -24.20 -14.86 27.54
C LEU A 8 -23.03 -14.08 26.91
N VAL A 9 -21.84 -14.66 26.89
CA VAL A 9 -20.77 -14.20 26.01
C VAL A 9 -21.09 -14.79 24.64
N ALA A 10 -21.59 -13.97 23.73
CA ALA A 10 -21.59 -14.29 22.32
C ALA A 10 -20.14 -14.28 21.86
N ALA A 11 -19.51 -15.45 21.79
CA ALA A 11 -18.24 -15.62 21.11
C ALA A 11 -18.50 -15.40 19.61
N LEU A 12 -18.27 -14.18 19.13
CA LEU A 12 -18.02 -13.95 17.71
C LEU A 12 -16.75 -14.72 17.37
N MET A 13 -16.90 -15.82 16.64
CA MET A 13 -15.78 -16.49 16.00
C MET A 13 -15.16 -15.51 15.02
N PHE A 14 -14.02 -14.91 15.42
CA PHE A 14 -13.10 -14.35 14.47
C PHE A 14 -12.56 -15.51 13.62
N CYS A 15 -12.96 -15.56 12.36
CA CYS A 15 -12.26 -16.37 11.37
C CYS A 15 -10.87 -15.75 11.17
N ALA A 16 -9.89 -16.23 11.94
CA ALA A 16 -8.49 -16.03 11.60
C ALA A 16 -8.28 -16.55 10.16
N LYS A 17 -7.88 -15.67 9.24
CA LYS A 17 -7.63 -16.01 7.84
C LYS A 17 -6.47 -17.01 7.79
N GLY A 18 -6.67 -18.13 7.11
CA GLY A 18 -5.62 -19.15 6.91
C GLY A 18 -4.53 -18.67 5.95
N HIS A 19 -3.30 -19.15 6.15
CA HIS A 19 -2.17 -18.96 5.26
C HIS A 19 -2.12 -20.15 4.30
N ALA A 20 -2.70 -20.02 3.11
CA ALA A 20 -2.64 -21.12 2.17
C ALA A 20 -1.24 -21.18 1.58
N LEU A 21 -0.53 -22.27 1.86
CA LEU A 21 0.76 -22.55 1.27
C LEU A 21 0.54 -23.10 -0.14
N CYS A 22 0.55 -22.18 -1.11
CA CYS A 22 0.36 -22.48 -2.52
C CYS A 22 1.70 -22.57 -3.27
N PRO A 23 1.79 -23.43 -4.31
CA PRO A 23 2.88 -23.40 -5.28
C PRO A 23 3.18 -21.97 -5.72
N GLU A 24 4.46 -21.60 -5.81
CA GLU A 24 4.88 -20.27 -6.27
C GLU A 24 4.21 -19.92 -7.61
N GLY A 25 3.65 -18.70 -7.68
CA GLY A 25 2.86 -18.24 -8.82
C GLY A 25 1.40 -18.68 -8.82
N SER A 26 0.89 -19.32 -7.76
CA SER A 26 -0.52 -19.66 -7.57
C SER A 26 -1.07 -19.12 -6.25
N THR A 27 -2.39 -18.94 -6.17
CA THR A 27 -3.09 -18.45 -4.97
C THR A 27 -4.23 -19.38 -4.59
N PHE A 28 -4.62 -19.41 -3.31
CA PHE A 28 -5.74 -20.25 -2.88
C PHE A 28 -7.06 -19.67 -3.36
N ASP A 29 -7.75 -20.44 -4.18
CA ASP A 29 -9.04 -20.09 -4.71
C ASP A 29 -10.13 -20.65 -3.79
N SER A 30 -10.80 -19.76 -3.05
CA SER A 30 -11.87 -20.15 -2.12
C SER A 30 -13.11 -20.74 -2.79
N SER A 31 -13.29 -20.53 -4.11
CA SER A 31 -14.38 -21.15 -4.87
C SER A 31 -14.05 -22.58 -5.26
N LEU A 32 -12.77 -22.89 -5.47
CA LEU A 32 -12.28 -24.24 -5.79
C LEU A 32 -11.92 -25.05 -4.53
N ASP A 33 -11.55 -24.38 -3.44
CA ASP A 33 -10.86 -24.92 -2.25
C ASP A 33 -9.48 -25.55 -2.59
N PHE A 34 -8.81 -25.04 -3.63
CA PHE A 34 -7.48 -25.46 -4.07
C PHE A 34 -6.61 -24.25 -4.43
N CYS A 35 -5.29 -24.44 -4.51
CA CYS A 35 -4.43 -23.44 -5.12
C CYS A 35 -4.66 -23.43 -6.63
N ALA A 36 -4.69 -22.25 -7.23
CA ALA A 36 -4.89 -22.11 -8.66
C ALA A 36 -4.17 -20.86 -9.20
N THR A 37 -3.83 -20.93 -10.49
CA THR A 37 -3.57 -19.78 -11.35
C THR A 37 -4.83 -19.51 -12.20
N GLU A 38 -4.71 -18.62 -13.18
CA GLU A 38 -5.74 -18.45 -14.21
C GLU A 38 -5.94 -19.70 -15.07
N THR A 39 -4.90 -20.52 -15.23
CA THR A 39 -4.88 -21.63 -16.20
C THR A 39 -4.92 -23.00 -15.55
N ASP A 40 -4.32 -23.14 -14.38
CA ASP A 40 -4.10 -24.42 -13.70
C ASP A 40 -4.63 -24.38 -12.26
N ALA A 41 -5.05 -25.53 -11.75
CA ALA A 41 -5.28 -25.79 -10.34
C ALA A 41 -4.30 -26.86 -9.86
N PHE A 42 -3.92 -26.74 -8.60
CA PHE A 42 -2.92 -27.59 -7.97
C PHE A 42 -3.57 -28.39 -6.85
N GLY A 43 -3.33 -29.70 -6.92
CA GLY A 43 -3.74 -30.62 -5.88
C GLY A 43 -2.85 -30.51 -4.63
N PRO A 44 -3.07 -31.40 -3.65
CA PRO A 44 -3.80 -32.66 -3.82
C PRO A 44 -5.32 -32.49 -3.97
N PHE A 45 -5.90 -33.10 -5.00
CA PHE A 45 -7.36 -33.12 -5.21
C PHE A 45 -8.02 -34.24 -4.39
N THR A 46 -9.34 -34.15 -4.19
CA THR A 46 -10.08 -35.20 -3.47
C THR A 46 -10.05 -36.52 -4.25
N ASN A 47 -10.15 -37.64 -3.54
CA ASN A 47 -10.16 -38.96 -4.15
C ASN A 47 -11.28 -39.10 -5.20
N ALA A 48 -12.47 -38.56 -4.91
CA ALA A 48 -13.59 -38.56 -5.86
C ALA A 48 -13.29 -37.74 -7.12
N MET A 49 -12.62 -36.60 -6.98
CA MET A 49 -12.18 -35.82 -8.15
C MET A 49 -11.14 -36.58 -8.98
N VAL A 50 -10.19 -37.29 -8.34
CA VAL A 50 -9.20 -38.12 -9.03
C VAL A 50 -9.87 -39.30 -9.74
N ASP A 51 -10.81 -39.98 -9.08
CA ASP A 51 -11.60 -41.08 -9.67
C ASP A 51 -12.40 -40.61 -10.88
N LYS A 52 -13.03 -39.42 -10.79
CA LYS A 52 -13.70 -38.80 -11.93
C LYS A 52 -12.72 -38.45 -13.05
N CYS A 53 -11.55 -37.89 -12.74
CA CYS A 53 -10.53 -37.62 -13.74
C CYS A 53 -10.19 -38.88 -14.55
N VAL A 54 -9.99 -40.01 -13.85
CA VAL A 54 -9.73 -41.31 -14.49
C VAL A 54 -10.93 -41.77 -15.32
N ALA A 55 -12.15 -41.68 -14.78
CA ALA A 55 -13.38 -42.08 -15.47
C ALA A 55 -13.67 -41.26 -16.74
N TYR A 56 -13.32 -39.96 -16.74
CA TYR A 56 -13.45 -39.07 -17.89
C TYR A 56 -12.28 -39.18 -18.88
N GLY A 57 -11.33 -40.09 -18.66
CA GLY A 57 -10.23 -40.34 -19.58
C GLY A 57 -9.11 -39.29 -19.52
N GLY A 58 -8.92 -38.61 -18.39
CA GLY A 58 -7.86 -37.61 -18.19
C GLY A 58 -6.42 -38.16 -18.27
N GLY A 59 -6.26 -39.48 -18.43
CA GLY A 59 -4.98 -40.12 -18.71
C GLY A 59 -3.97 -39.94 -17.58
N SER A 60 -2.71 -39.69 -17.94
CA SER A 60 -1.63 -39.54 -16.96
C SER A 60 -1.74 -38.27 -16.11
N ALA A 61 -2.56 -37.28 -16.51
CA ALA A 61 -2.76 -36.06 -15.72
C ALA A 61 -3.42 -36.35 -14.36
N CYS A 62 -4.20 -37.43 -14.24
CA CYS A 62 -4.87 -37.80 -12.99
C CYS A 62 -3.91 -38.29 -11.90
N THR A 63 -2.68 -38.68 -12.28
CA THR A 63 -1.71 -39.32 -11.36
C THR A 63 -0.32 -38.71 -11.40
N ASN A 64 0.03 -37.96 -12.45
CA ASN A 64 1.35 -37.34 -12.56
C ASN A 64 1.45 -36.14 -11.63
N THR A 65 2.39 -36.20 -10.69
CA THR A 65 2.81 -35.06 -9.89
C THR A 65 3.91 -34.27 -10.60
N TYR A 66 4.01 -33.01 -10.23
CA TYR A 66 5.02 -32.08 -10.69
C TYR A 66 5.62 -31.39 -9.46
N THR A 67 6.93 -31.14 -9.51
CA THR A 67 7.63 -30.44 -8.44
C THR A 67 7.39 -28.94 -8.56
N TYR A 68 6.90 -28.34 -7.48
CA TYR A 68 6.79 -26.89 -7.35
C TYR A 68 7.39 -26.44 -6.02
N PRO A 69 8.07 -25.28 -6.00
CA PRO A 69 8.48 -24.65 -4.76
C PRO A 69 7.28 -24.01 -4.04
N VAL A 70 7.27 -24.15 -2.71
CA VAL A 70 6.34 -23.50 -1.77
C VAL A 70 7.19 -23.02 -0.61
N GLN A 71 7.35 -21.69 -0.49
CA GLN A 71 8.24 -21.08 0.53
C GLN A 71 9.64 -21.69 0.56
N GLY A 72 10.26 -21.87 -0.61
CA GLY A 72 11.60 -22.47 -0.73
C GLY A 72 11.66 -24.00 -0.52
N THR A 73 10.55 -24.66 -0.20
CA THR A 73 10.45 -26.13 -0.09
C THR A 73 9.81 -26.72 -1.34
N ASN A 74 10.48 -27.69 -1.97
CA ASN A 74 9.92 -28.39 -3.13
C ASN A 74 8.88 -29.43 -2.69
N VAL A 75 7.66 -29.29 -3.21
CA VAL A 75 6.56 -30.25 -3.03
C VAL A 75 6.15 -30.88 -4.35
N GLU A 76 5.66 -32.11 -4.30
CA GLU A 76 5.08 -32.79 -5.46
C GLU A 76 3.55 -32.67 -5.44
N VAL A 77 2.98 -32.02 -6.44
CA VAL A 77 1.53 -31.79 -6.53
C VAL A 77 0.98 -32.17 -7.91
N LEU A 78 -0.29 -32.61 -7.93
CA LEU A 78 -1.03 -32.77 -9.18
C LEU A 78 -1.29 -31.39 -9.80
N ARG A 79 -1.29 -31.31 -11.12
CA ARG A 79 -1.66 -30.09 -11.86
C ARG A 79 -2.69 -30.41 -12.93
N TRP A 80 -3.87 -29.82 -12.81
CA TRP A 80 -4.96 -29.92 -13.79
C TRP A 80 -5.29 -28.54 -14.32
N SER A 81 -5.83 -28.44 -15.54
CA SER A 81 -6.32 -27.14 -15.99
C SER A 81 -7.47 -26.67 -15.09
N ARG A 82 -7.57 -25.36 -14.90
CA ARG A 82 -8.58 -24.73 -14.03
C ARG A 82 -9.99 -25.14 -14.44
N GLY A 83 -10.33 -24.97 -15.73
CA GLY A 83 -11.66 -25.35 -16.24
C GLY A 83 -11.96 -26.85 -16.12
N PHE A 84 -10.95 -27.72 -16.21
CA PHE A 84 -11.16 -29.15 -15.95
C PHE A 84 -11.44 -29.41 -14.46
N THR A 85 -10.71 -28.74 -13.58
CA THR A 85 -10.90 -28.84 -12.12
C THR A 85 -12.28 -28.33 -11.70
N GLU A 86 -12.72 -27.18 -12.21
CA GLU A 86 -14.07 -26.62 -11.99
C GLU A 86 -15.17 -27.62 -12.34
N ASN A 87 -15.03 -28.32 -13.48
CA ASN A 87 -15.97 -29.34 -13.91
C ASN A 87 -16.02 -30.56 -12.97
N LEU A 88 -14.89 -30.94 -12.35
CA LEU A 88 -14.81 -32.10 -11.47
C LEU A 88 -15.15 -31.77 -10.01
N ARG A 89 -14.85 -30.55 -9.55
CA ARG A 89 -14.96 -30.07 -8.16
C ARG A 89 -16.41 -30.05 -7.66
N GLY A 90 -17.38 -29.90 -8.56
CA GLY A 90 -18.80 -29.86 -8.22
C GLY A 90 -19.25 -28.50 -7.67
N THR A 91 -20.56 -28.37 -7.42
CA THR A 91 -21.20 -27.10 -7.04
C THR A 91 -21.43 -26.92 -5.54
N GLY A 92 -20.96 -27.87 -4.72
CA GLY A 92 -21.10 -27.85 -3.27
C GLY A 92 -20.27 -26.76 -2.59
N SER A 93 -20.43 -26.61 -1.27
CA SER A 93 -19.59 -25.73 -0.45
C SER A 93 -18.19 -26.29 -0.15
N CYS A 94 -17.95 -27.53 -0.57
CA CYS A 94 -16.69 -28.25 -0.53
C CYS A 94 -16.50 -29.01 -1.86
N PRO A 95 -15.26 -29.37 -2.21
CA PRO A 95 -14.99 -30.23 -3.35
C PRO A 95 -15.72 -31.56 -3.27
N ASP A 96 -15.96 -32.15 -4.44
CA ASP A 96 -16.77 -33.36 -4.59
C ASP A 96 -16.42 -34.47 -3.59
N ASP A 97 -17.48 -35.07 -3.03
CA ASP A 97 -17.46 -36.11 -2.00
C ASP A 97 -16.79 -35.73 -0.67
N THR A 98 -16.71 -34.43 -0.35
CA THR A 98 -16.26 -33.92 0.94
C THR A 98 -17.29 -33.02 1.61
N VAL A 99 -17.20 -32.91 2.94
CA VAL A 99 -18.15 -32.15 3.76
C VAL A 99 -17.41 -31.23 4.73
N ARG A 100 -17.93 -30.03 4.97
CA ARG A 100 -17.38 -29.15 6.01
C ARG A 100 -17.57 -29.78 7.37
N SER A 101 -16.49 -29.84 8.14
CA SER A 101 -16.49 -30.46 9.46
C SER A 101 -16.05 -29.48 10.55
N PRO A 102 -16.91 -29.14 11.52
CA PRO A 102 -16.52 -28.36 12.69
C PRO A 102 -15.40 -29.01 13.51
N THR A 103 -15.33 -30.34 13.50
CA THR A 103 -14.25 -31.11 14.16
C THR A 103 -12.88 -30.77 13.59
N TYR A 104 -12.82 -30.43 12.29
CA TYR A 104 -11.59 -30.09 11.59
C TYR A 104 -11.58 -28.60 11.23
N GLY A 105 -11.90 -27.72 12.18
CA GLY A 105 -11.78 -26.27 12.00
C GLY A 105 -12.72 -25.66 10.93
N GLY A 106 -13.70 -26.41 10.43
CA GLY A 106 -14.56 -25.99 9.33
C GLY A 106 -13.99 -26.26 7.94
N HIS A 107 -12.86 -26.96 7.85
CA HIS A 107 -12.27 -27.46 6.60
C HIS A 107 -13.12 -28.56 5.96
N CYS A 108 -12.88 -28.78 4.66
CA CYS A 108 -13.53 -29.84 3.90
C CYS A 108 -12.88 -31.18 4.26
N PHE A 109 -13.70 -32.18 4.54
CA PHE A 109 -13.25 -33.48 5.02
C PHE A 109 -13.82 -34.60 4.17
N GLU A 110 -12.96 -35.51 3.73
CA GLU A 110 -13.35 -36.76 3.08
C GLU A 110 -13.95 -37.72 4.10
N GLN A 111 -15.16 -38.19 3.84
CA GLN A 111 -15.81 -39.24 4.63
C GLN A 111 -15.88 -40.54 3.80
N VAL A 112 -14.72 -41.09 3.42
CA VAL A 112 -14.66 -42.23 2.52
C VAL A 112 -14.55 -43.53 3.32
N SER A 113 -15.44 -44.49 3.04
CA SER A 113 -15.39 -45.82 3.65
C SER A 113 -14.26 -46.66 3.03
N GLY A 114 -13.27 -47.05 3.82
CA GLY A 114 -12.19 -47.96 3.38
C GLY A 114 -10.92 -47.31 2.83
N ALA A 115 -10.80 -45.97 2.92
CA ALA A 115 -9.59 -45.21 2.59
C ALA A 115 -9.19 -44.30 3.76
N GLU A 116 -8.00 -43.68 3.69
CA GLU A 116 -7.59 -42.67 4.67
C GLU A 116 -8.40 -41.39 4.46
N ASN A 117 -9.06 -40.90 5.51
CA ASN A 117 -9.80 -39.65 5.46
C ASN A 117 -8.83 -38.46 5.51
N ASN A 118 -9.01 -37.51 4.61
CA ASN A 118 -8.17 -36.33 4.51
C ASN A 118 -8.99 -35.06 4.80
N VAL A 119 -8.31 -34.08 5.37
CA VAL A 119 -8.78 -32.72 5.58
C VAL A 119 -8.14 -31.86 4.51
N TYR A 120 -8.97 -31.09 3.80
CA TYR A 120 -8.60 -30.20 2.72
C TYR A 120 -8.94 -28.77 3.08
N GLY A 121 -8.00 -27.88 2.84
CA GLY A 121 -8.27 -26.45 2.91
C GLY A 121 -7.02 -25.62 3.12
N ASN A 122 -7.28 -24.33 3.22
CA ASN A 122 -6.30 -23.32 3.60
C ASN A 122 -6.04 -23.39 5.12
N PHE A 123 -4.96 -24.07 5.52
CA PHE A 123 -4.54 -24.16 6.92
C PHE A 123 -3.95 -22.83 7.42
N LYS A 124 -4.06 -22.55 8.72
CA LYS A 124 -3.53 -21.31 9.32
C LYS A 124 -2.03 -21.39 9.56
N GLY A 125 -1.36 -20.23 9.71
CA GLY A 125 0.07 -20.19 10.05
C GLY A 125 0.42 -20.99 11.31
N GLU A 126 -0.37 -20.82 12.37
CA GLU A 126 -0.25 -21.61 13.61
C GLU A 126 -0.36 -23.14 13.38
N GLU A 127 -1.13 -23.56 12.38
CA GLU A 127 -1.33 -24.97 12.01
C GLU A 127 -0.16 -25.50 11.18
N VAL A 128 0.41 -24.69 10.29
CA VAL A 128 1.63 -25.01 9.54
C VAL A 128 2.83 -25.12 10.50
N GLU A 129 3.02 -24.17 11.40
CA GLU A 129 4.13 -24.21 12.35
C GLU A 129 4.05 -25.42 13.28
N ALA A 130 2.84 -25.75 13.75
CA ALA A 130 2.61 -26.97 14.52
C ALA A 130 2.85 -28.23 13.67
N CYS A 131 2.50 -28.22 12.38
CA CYS A 131 2.86 -29.29 11.44
C CYS A 131 4.38 -29.48 11.33
N ASP A 132 5.15 -28.40 11.20
CA ASP A 132 6.61 -28.46 11.14
C ASP A 132 7.22 -29.00 12.44
N ARG A 133 6.71 -28.59 13.61
CA ARG A 133 7.13 -29.12 14.92
C ARG A 133 6.86 -30.62 15.06
N LEU A 134 5.73 -31.09 14.52
CA LEU A 134 5.38 -32.52 14.47
C LEU A 134 6.17 -33.30 13.41
N GLY A 135 7.00 -32.63 12.61
CA GLY A 135 7.78 -33.26 11.55
C GLY A 135 6.91 -33.73 10.38
N GLY A 136 5.84 -32.99 10.05
CA GLY A 136 4.94 -33.31 8.93
C GLY A 136 5.59 -33.26 7.55
N GLY A 137 6.80 -32.72 7.44
CA GLY A 137 7.59 -32.69 6.21
C GLY A 137 6.94 -31.88 5.11
N THR A 138 7.02 -32.35 3.86
CA THR A 138 6.46 -31.63 2.71
C THR A 138 4.93 -31.50 2.77
N ALA A 139 4.24 -32.31 3.56
CA ALA A 139 2.78 -32.21 3.72
C ALA A 139 2.36 -30.87 4.36
N CYS A 140 3.20 -30.28 5.23
CA CYS A 140 2.93 -28.98 5.85
C CYS A 140 2.74 -27.87 4.81
N TYR A 141 3.35 -28.03 3.64
CA TYR A 141 3.34 -27.09 2.52
C TYR A 141 2.35 -27.49 1.42
N THR A 142 1.30 -28.22 1.80
CA THR A 142 0.21 -28.63 0.90
C THR A 142 -1.14 -28.44 1.59
N ASN A 143 -2.21 -28.34 0.80
CA ASN A 143 -3.57 -28.14 1.32
C ASN A 143 -4.31 -29.44 1.65
N ARG A 144 -3.58 -30.52 1.96
CA ARG A 144 -4.17 -31.83 2.32
C ARG A 144 -3.38 -32.48 3.44
N TRP A 145 -4.03 -32.71 4.57
CA TRP A 145 -3.48 -33.50 5.67
C TRP A 145 -4.40 -34.68 5.99
N SER A 146 -3.83 -35.78 6.51
CA SER A 146 -4.68 -36.85 7.03
C SER A 146 -5.45 -36.34 8.25
N ALA A 147 -6.67 -36.82 8.45
CA ALA A 147 -7.52 -36.34 9.53
C ALA A 147 -6.91 -36.58 10.92
N ASN A 148 -6.21 -37.70 11.09
CA ASN A 148 -5.50 -37.99 12.34
C ASN A 148 -4.32 -37.05 12.56
N PHE A 149 -3.58 -36.71 11.50
CA PHE A 149 -2.47 -35.78 11.59
C PHE A 149 -2.95 -34.36 11.88
N TYR A 150 -4.04 -33.91 11.24
CA TYR A 150 -4.65 -32.62 11.57
C TYR A 150 -5.07 -32.54 13.05
N LEU A 151 -5.63 -33.61 13.62
CA LEU A 151 -5.94 -33.62 15.06
C LEU A 151 -4.67 -33.53 15.93
N ALA A 152 -3.59 -34.19 15.54
CA ALA A 152 -2.30 -34.03 16.22
C ALA A 152 -1.78 -32.59 16.12
N VAL A 153 -1.94 -31.91 14.98
CA VAL A 153 -1.64 -30.48 14.82
C VAL A 153 -2.48 -29.63 15.79
N LYS A 154 -3.79 -29.90 15.93
CA LYS A 154 -4.63 -29.18 16.91
C LYS A 154 -4.19 -29.43 18.35
N ASP A 155 -3.81 -30.66 18.67
CA ASP A 155 -3.29 -31.01 19.99
C ASP A 155 -1.93 -30.34 20.25
N GLU A 156 -1.04 -30.26 19.26
CA GLU A 156 0.24 -29.54 19.35
C GLU A 156 0.02 -28.04 19.58
N ILE A 157 -0.92 -27.40 18.90
CA ILE A 157 -1.28 -25.99 19.14
C ILE A 157 -1.82 -25.81 20.56
N ALA A 158 -2.70 -26.71 21.02
CA ALA A 158 -3.30 -26.61 22.34
C ALA A 158 -2.30 -26.85 23.49
N ASN A 159 -1.19 -27.55 23.22
CA ASN A 159 -0.16 -27.91 24.19
C ASN A 159 1.17 -27.18 23.98
N ALA A 160 1.28 -26.33 22.96
CA ALA A 160 2.47 -25.51 22.74
C ALA A 160 2.71 -24.63 23.98
N PRO A 161 3.96 -24.53 24.47
CA PRO A 161 4.31 -23.52 25.46
C PRO A 161 3.82 -22.17 24.92
N ASP A 162 3.17 -21.39 25.78
CA ASP A 162 2.72 -20.04 25.47
C ASP A 162 3.85 -19.34 24.69
N PRO A 163 3.62 -18.85 23.46
CA PRO A 163 4.63 -18.04 22.79
C PRO A 163 5.05 -16.96 23.79
N ASP A 164 6.37 -16.77 23.91
CA ASP A 164 6.96 -15.68 24.69
C ASP A 164 6.06 -14.45 24.52
N PRO A 165 5.48 -13.86 25.59
CA PRO A 165 4.42 -12.87 25.47
C PRO A 165 4.88 -11.85 24.44
N ALA A 166 4.02 -11.60 23.42
CA ALA A 166 4.27 -10.64 22.35
C ALA A 166 5.04 -9.46 22.95
N PRO A 167 6.23 -9.11 22.40
CA PRO A 167 7.17 -8.21 23.05
C PRO A 167 6.37 -7.02 23.59
N GLN A 168 6.32 -6.90 24.92
CA GLN A 168 5.49 -5.86 25.52
C GLN A 168 5.91 -4.55 24.88
N LEU A 169 4.93 -3.80 24.38
CA LEU A 169 5.23 -2.52 23.77
C LEU A 169 5.76 -1.59 24.87
N VAL A 170 7.08 -1.46 24.93
CA VAL A 170 7.78 -0.69 25.95
C VAL A 170 7.88 0.78 25.57
N ASN A 171 8.01 1.07 24.28
CA ASN A 171 7.98 2.42 23.72
C ASN A 171 7.69 2.42 22.21
N LYS A 172 7.52 3.61 21.65
CA LYS A 172 7.37 3.92 20.24
C LYS A 172 8.20 5.14 19.84
N PHE A 173 9.48 5.16 20.23
CA PHE A 173 10.37 6.28 19.89
C PHE A 173 10.47 6.49 18.38
N GLY A 174 10.41 7.75 17.98
CA GLY A 174 10.38 8.15 16.57
C GLY A 174 11.52 9.08 16.14
N VAL A 175 11.70 9.22 14.84
CA VAL A 175 12.62 10.21 14.23
C VAL A 175 11.94 10.96 13.09
N TRP A 176 12.42 12.17 12.80
CA TRP A 176 11.83 13.02 11.76
C TRP A 176 12.71 13.11 10.52
N LEU A 177 12.12 12.94 9.35
CA LEU A 177 12.76 13.09 8.05
C LEU A 177 12.25 14.35 7.36
N TRP A 178 13.18 15.23 7.00
CA TRP A 178 12.88 16.48 6.30
C TRP A 178 12.83 16.30 4.77
N TYR A 179 13.91 15.78 4.17
CA TYR A 179 13.97 15.36 2.77
C TYR A 179 14.86 14.12 2.65
N ILE A 180 14.46 13.12 1.85
CA ILE A 180 15.32 11.95 1.61
C ILE A 180 16.54 12.28 0.74
N ASP A 181 16.40 13.27 -0.14
CA ASP A 181 17.44 13.74 -1.05
C ASP A 181 18.25 14.92 -0.49
N GLU A 182 18.12 15.20 0.82
CA GLU A 182 18.88 16.27 1.46
C GLU A 182 20.39 16.02 1.33
N ALA A 183 21.12 17.09 0.97
CA ALA A 183 22.56 17.01 0.77
C ALA A 183 23.25 16.42 2.01
N GLY A 184 24.04 15.36 1.83
CA GLY A 184 24.77 14.71 2.91
C GLY A 184 24.02 13.55 3.60
N LEU A 185 22.71 13.39 3.40
CA LEU A 185 22.01 12.18 3.87
C LEU A 185 22.44 10.96 3.04
N GLY A 186 22.40 11.10 1.70
CA GLY A 186 23.00 10.15 0.76
C GLY A 186 22.45 8.73 0.83
N ARG A 187 21.18 8.56 1.24
CA ARG A 187 20.53 7.27 1.46
C ARG A 187 19.22 7.19 0.70
N THR A 188 18.85 5.99 0.25
CA THR A 188 17.48 5.69 -0.17
C THR A 188 16.59 5.45 1.06
N HIS A 189 15.26 5.46 0.87
CA HIS A 189 14.34 5.07 1.94
C HIS A 189 14.65 3.67 2.51
N THR A 190 15.01 2.70 1.67
CA THR A 190 15.39 1.35 2.12
C THR A 190 16.60 1.39 3.05
N GLN A 191 17.67 2.09 2.64
CA GLN A 191 18.90 2.19 3.42
C GLN A 191 18.67 2.92 4.75
N LEU A 192 17.89 4.00 4.73
CA LEU A 192 17.52 4.72 5.93
C LEU A 192 16.69 3.83 6.86
N ALA A 193 15.68 3.14 6.35
CA ALA A 193 14.84 2.26 7.14
C ALA A 193 15.63 1.10 7.76
N ASP A 194 16.57 0.48 7.04
CA ASP A 194 17.46 -0.57 7.56
C ASP A 194 18.28 -0.06 8.75
N GLU A 195 18.87 1.14 8.64
CA GLU A 195 19.68 1.75 9.69
C GLU A 195 18.85 2.13 10.92
N LEU A 196 17.67 2.71 10.71
CA LEU A 196 16.73 3.04 11.78
C LEU A 196 16.23 1.79 12.51
N ALA A 197 15.89 0.74 11.76
CA ALA A 197 15.44 -0.53 12.33
C ALA A 197 16.54 -1.23 13.13
N ALA A 198 17.79 -1.17 12.64
CA ALA A 198 18.94 -1.75 13.34
C ALA A 198 19.23 -1.06 14.68
N MET A 199 18.96 0.25 14.80
CA MET A 199 19.00 0.95 16.09
C MET A 199 17.81 0.61 16.98
N GLY A 200 16.68 0.22 16.40
CA GLY A 200 15.44 -0.04 17.09
C GLY A 200 14.51 1.16 17.11
N VAL A 201 14.53 2.03 16.11
CA VAL A 201 13.52 3.10 15.95
C VAL A 201 12.16 2.46 15.62
N LYS A 202 11.05 3.05 16.12
CA LYS A 202 9.68 2.50 15.94
C LYS A 202 8.76 3.39 15.11
N ARG A 203 9.08 4.68 14.97
CA ARG A 203 8.32 5.61 14.12
C ARG A 203 9.24 6.43 13.23
N ILE A 204 8.80 6.75 12.03
CA ILE A 204 9.40 7.79 11.21
C ILE A 204 8.34 8.80 10.80
N PHE A 205 8.62 10.09 10.96
CA PHE A 205 7.77 11.18 10.49
C PHE A 205 8.36 11.75 9.20
N ILE A 206 7.72 11.49 8.06
CA ILE A 206 8.20 11.84 6.72
C ILE A 206 7.46 13.07 6.21
N LYS A 207 8.19 14.09 5.76
CA LYS A 207 7.58 15.30 5.20
C LYS A 207 6.92 14.96 3.88
N ILE A 208 5.62 15.22 3.75
CA ILE A 208 4.86 14.96 2.52
C ILE A 208 4.32 16.26 1.89
N ALA A 209 4.34 17.38 2.63
CA ALA A 209 3.92 18.66 2.10
C ALA A 209 4.60 19.87 2.77
N ASP A 210 4.60 20.98 2.03
CA ASP A 210 4.93 22.32 2.50
C ASP A 210 3.88 23.29 1.95
N GLY A 211 2.96 23.71 2.82
CA GLY A 211 1.73 24.37 2.41
C GLY A 211 0.94 23.51 1.41
N SER A 212 0.57 24.09 0.27
CA SER A 212 -0.18 23.38 -0.77
C SER A 212 0.69 22.52 -1.70
N GLN A 213 2.01 22.53 -1.53
CA GLN A 213 2.92 21.71 -2.33
C GLN A 213 3.05 20.33 -1.67
N ASN A 214 2.42 19.31 -2.27
CA ASN A 214 2.43 17.93 -1.78
C ASN A 214 3.21 17.01 -2.75
N CYS A 215 2.58 15.99 -3.34
CA CYS A 215 3.19 14.96 -4.17
C CYS A 215 3.96 15.47 -5.39
N GLY A 216 3.76 16.72 -5.82
CA GLY A 216 4.60 17.34 -6.84
C GLY A 216 6.03 17.67 -6.35
N LEU A 217 6.18 18.01 -5.07
CA LEU A 217 7.46 18.32 -4.43
C LEU A 217 8.02 17.12 -3.65
N PHE A 218 7.15 16.28 -3.11
CA PHE A 218 7.47 15.12 -2.25
C PHE A 218 7.04 13.81 -2.91
N ALA A 219 7.48 13.58 -4.15
CA ALA A 219 7.06 12.42 -4.94
C ALA A 219 7.48 11.09 -4.29
N ASP A 220 8.63 11.07 -3.61
CA ASP A 220 9.12 9.94 -2.82
C ASP A 220 8.21 9.62 -1.64
N ALA A 221 7.74 10.64 -0.92
CA ALA A 221 6.85 10.47 0.23
C ALA A 221 5.43 10.08 -0.18
N CYS A 222 4.97 10.48 -1.38
CA CYS A 222 3.68 10.10 -1.95
C CYS A 222 3.69 8.73 -2.64
N SER A 223 4.16 7.70 -1.94
CA SER A 223 4.31 6.36 -2.47
C SER A 223 4.02 5.29 -1.42
N THR A 224 3.21 4.28 -1.78
CA THR A 224 3.03 3.08 -0.93
C THR A 224 4.32 2.29 -0.78
N THR A 225 5.20 2.30 -1.79
CA THR A 225 6.51 1.66 -1.70
C THR A 225 7.32 2.25 -0.54
N THR A 226 7.26 3.58 -0.36
CA THR A 226 7.98 4.26 0.73
C THR A 226 7.44 3.83 2.09
N THR A 227 6.13 3.80 2.28
CA THR A 227 5.55 3.40 3.57
C THR A 227 5.74 1.91 3.86
N ASP A 228 5.66 1.03 2.85
CA ASP A 228 5.89 -0.41 2.99
C ASP A 228 7.35 -0.75 3.33
N ILE A 229 8.31 0.03 2.85
CA ILE A 229 9.72 -0.08 3.25
C ILE A 229 9.86 0.04 4.78
N TYR A 230 9.20 1.02 5.41
CA TYR A 230 9.30 1.21 6.85
C TYR A 230 8.48 0.17 7.62
N ARG A 231 7.25 -0.13 7.17
CA ARG A 231 6.39 -1.13 7.83
C ARG A 231 7.01 -2.51 7.88
N SER A 232 7.62 -2.96 6.78
CA SER A 232 8.30 -4.27 6.71
C SER A 232 9.46 -4.41 7.71
N ARG A 233 9.91 -3.29 8.28
CA ARG A 233 10.94 -3.23 9.33
C ARG A 233 10.37 -2.93 10.73
N GLY A 234 9.05 -3.00 10.89
CA GLY A 234 8.38 -2.70 12.16
C GLY A 234 8.40 -1.22 12.54
N ILE A 235 8.60 -0.32 11.57
CA ILE A 235 8.59 1.13 11.78
C ILE A 235 7.25 1.68 11.27
N GLU A 236 6.56 2.45 12.11
CA GLU A 236 5.35 3.19 11.73
C GLU A 236 5.71 4.38 10.83
N PRO A 237 5.28 4.41 9.56
CA PRO A 237 5.41 5.60 8.73
C PRO A 237 4.30 6.60 9.07
N TRP A 238 4.67 7.74 9.61
CA TRP A 238 3.81 8.91 9.84
C TRP A 238 4.13 10.00 8.82
N ALA A 239 3.10 10.68 8.33
CA ALA A 239 3.29 11.83 7.44
C ALA A 239 3.29 13.13 8.25
N TRP A 240 4.00 14.14 7.78
CA TRP A 240 3.87 15.50 8.32
C TRP A 240 3.95 16.57 7.25
N SER A 241 3.42 17.76 7.55
CA SER A 241 3.51 18.92 6.66
C SER A 241 3.79 20.20 7.42
N TYR A 242 4.53 21.12 6.79
CA TYR A 242 4.59 22.51 7.23
C TYR A 242 3.34 23.26 6.77
N ASN A 243 2.62 23.94 7.67
CA ASN A 243 1.33 24.54 7.37
C ASN A 243 1.31 26.07 7.53
N TYR A 244 0.43 26.72 6.78
CA TYR A 244 0.25 28.18 6.79
C TYR A 244 -1.24 28.56 6.91
N PRO A 245 -1.58 29.77 7.36
CA PRO A 245 -2.94 30.31 7.18
C PRO A 245 -3.33 30.46 5.70
N GLY A 246 -4.57 30.10 5.36
CA GLY A 246 -5.12 30.20 4.00
C GLY A 246 -4.88 28.98 3.13
N ASN A 247 -5.71 28.80 2.09
CA ASN A 247 -5.69 27.64 1.17
C ASN A 247 -5.81 26.29 1.90
N GLU A 248 -6.62 26.24 2.95
CA GLU A 248 -6.73 25.13 3.89
C GLU A 248 -7.07 23.80 3.19
N SER A 249 -7.99 23.85 2.22
CA SER A 249 -8.35 22.65 1.42
C SER A 249 -7.16 22.06 0.67
N ALA A 250 -6.33 22.90 0.03
CA ALA A 250 -5.19 22.42 -0.74
C ALA A 250 -4.06 21.89 0.15
N GLN A 251 -3.94 22.41 1.38
CA GLN A 251 -3.03 21.85 2.38
C GLN A 251 -3.56 20.53 2.93
N ALA A 252 -4.87 20.40 3.12
CA ALA A 252 -5.52 19.20 3.62
C ALA A 252 -5.42 18.00 2.65
N ASP A 253 -5.20 18.23 1.36
CA ASP A 253 -4.88 17.17 0.39
C ASP A 253 -3.68 16.33 0.84
N ALA A 254 -2.71 16.92 1.57
CA ALA A 254 -1.57 16.17 2.10
C ALA A 254 -1.99 15.06 3.06
N LEU A 255 -3.01 15.28 3.88
CA LEU A 255 -3.55 14.26 4.78
C LEU A 255 -4.26 13.16 3.98
N TYR A 256 -5.08 13.55 2.99
CA TYR A 256 -5.74 12.59 2.11
C TYR A 256 -4.70 11.69 1.41
N TYR A 257 -3.63 12.27 0.88
CA TYR A 257 -2.55 11.51 0.26
C TYR A 257 -1.79 10.65 1.25
N ALA A 258 -1.54 11.13 2.47
CA ALA A 258 -0.93 10.32 3.50
C ALA A 258 -1.76 9.05 3.80
N ALA A 259 -3.07 9.20 3.95
CA ALA A 259 -3.97 8.06 4.10
C ALA A 259 -3.91 7.12 2.88
N LYS A 260 -4.04 7.68 1.68
CA LYS A 260 -3.96 6.92 0.41
C LYS A 260 -2.67 6.11 0.26
N TYR A 261 -1.54 6.66 0.67
CA TYR A 261 -0.23 6.01 0.53
C TYR A 261 0.16 5.16 1.74
N GLY A 262 -0.76 4.91 2.68
CA GLY A 262 -0.51 3.99 3.77
C GLY A 262 0.37 4.57 4.88
N TYR A 263 0.30 5.87 5.14
CA TYR A 263 0.78 6.35 6.43
C TYR A 263 -0.16 5.88 7.53
N VAL A 264 0.34 5.77 8.77
CA VAL A 264 -0.49 5.35 9.91
C VAL A 264 -1.17 6.53 10.60
N GLY A 265 -0.81 7.76 10.24
CA GLY A 265 -1.38 9.00 10.77
C GLY A 265 -0.67 10.22 10.18
N PHE A 266 -1.09 11.40 10.62
CA PHE A 266 -0.61 12.67 10.06
C PHE A 266 -0.33 13.69 11.15
N VAL A 267 0.76 14.46 11.02
CA VAL A 267 1.12 15.54 11.95
C VAL A 267 1.19 16.88 11.23
N LEU A 268 0.44 17.86 11.73
CA LEU A 268 0.49 19.24 11.24
C LEU A 268 1.59 19.99 11.97
N ASP A 269 2.44 20.67 11.24
CA ASP A 269 3.41 21.61 11.82
C ASP A 269 2.85 23.02 11.76
N VAL A 270 2.46 23.55 12.93
CA VAL A 270 1.94 24.90 13.09
C VAL A 270 2.95 25.78 13.80
N GLU A 271 3.40 26.77 13.06
CA GLU A 271 4.58 27.57 13.41
C GLU A 271 4.16 29.01 13.76
N VAL A 272 5.10 29.94 13.71
CA VAL A 272 4.91 31.35 14.05
C VAL A 272 3.71 32.01 13.33
N GLU A 273 3.33 31.51 12.15
CA GLU A 273 2.24 32.02 11.34
C GLU A 273 0.86 31.87 11.99
N PHE A 274 0.71 30.96 12.97
CA PHE A 274 -0.53 30.75 13.70
C PHE A 274 -0.57 31.47 15.06
N ASN A 275 0.47 32.24 15.41
CA ASN A 275 0.50 33.02 16.64
C ASN A 275 -0.68 33.98 16.74
N ASN A 276 -1.40 33.97 17.88
CA ASN A 276 -2.56 34.81 18.15
C ASN A 276 -3.73 34.65 17.16
N THR A 277 -3.73 33.56 16.38
CA THR A 277 -4.82 33.26 15.45
C THR A 277 -5.92 32.43 16.12
N THR A 278 -7.09 32.38 15.51
CA THR A 278 -8.23 31.61 16.03
C THR A 278 -9.06 31.06 14.88
N THR A 279 -9.44 31.93 13.94
CA THR A 279 -10.20 31.53 12.75
C THR A 279 -9.36 30.62 11.85
N GLU A 280 -8.08 30.93 11.70
CA GLU A 280 -7.13 30.22 10.86
C GLU A 280 -6.88 28.81 11.41
N LEU A 281 -6.68 28.68 12.73
CA LEU A 281 -6.57 27.38 13.40
C LEU A 281 -7.84 26.54 13.19
N HIS A 282 -9.03 27.08 13.47
CA HIS A 282 -10.27 26.34 13.21
C HIS A 282 -10.39 25.91 11.74
N SER A 283 -10.04 26.78 10.80
CA SER A 283 -10.20 26.53 9.37
C SER A 283 -9.28 25.41 8.88
N ILE A 284 -8.00 25.42 9.25
CA ILE A 284 -7.05 24.40 8.79
C ILE A 284 -7.40 23.02 9.35
N TYR A 285 -7.74 22.93 10.65
CA TYR A 285 -8.09 21.64 11.25
C TYR A 285 -9.43 21.09 10.75
N GLN A 286 -10.42 21.96 10.50
CA GLN A 286 -11.68 21.52 9.87
C GLN A 286 -11.46 20.97 8.46
N ALA A 287 -10.56 21.59 7.68
CA ALA A 287 -10.18 21.07 6.37
C ALA A 287 -9.48 19.71 6.48
N MET A 288 -8.55 19.55 7.43
CA MET A 288 -7.86 18.28 7.70
C MET A 288 -8.81 17.16 8.11
N LEU A 289 -9.78 17.44 8.99
CA LEU A 289 -10.82 16.48 9.34
C LEU A 289 -11.69 16.11 8.13
N SER A 290 -12.05 17.07 7.28
CA SER A 290 -12.82 16.81 6.07
C SER A 290 -12.04 15.90 5.10
N ALA A 291 -10.75 16.16 4.90
CA ALA A 291 -9.88 15.33 4.08
C ALA A 291 -9.70 13.91 4.65
N ARG A 292 -9.67 13.78 5.99
CA ARG A 292 -9.63 12.48 6.66
C ARG A 292 -10.91 11.68 6.42
N ASP A 293 -12.06 12.32 6.59
CA ASP A 293 -13.37 11.70 6.37
C ASP A 293 -13.55 11.31 4.89
N ASP A 294 -13.03 12.12 3.97
CA ASP A 294 -12.99 11.81 2.54
C ASP A 294 -12.11 10.58 2.26
N ALA A 295 -10.94 10.51 2.88
CA ALA A 295 -10.04 9.36 2.72
C ALA A 295 -10.62 8.06 3.31
N GLU A 296 -11.31 8.13 4.44
CA GLU A 296 -12.01 6.97 5.02
C GLU A 296 -13.12 6.49 4.08
N ARG A 297 -13.94 7.42 3.59
CA ARG A 297 -15.05 7.12 2.68
C ARG A 297 -14.58 6.50 1.37
N ASP A 298 -13.43 6.95 0.87
CA ASP A 298 -12.81 6.42 -0.34
C ASP A 298 -12.06 5.09 -0.10
N GLY A 299 -12.03 4.60 1.14
CA GLY A 299 -11.49 3.29 1.50
C GLY A 299 -9.97 3.26 1.64
N HIS A 300 -9.32 4.40 1.84
CA HIS A 300 -7.85 4.47 1.99
C HIS A 300 -7.36 3.97 3.34
N PHE A 301 -8.23 3.93 4.34
CA PHE A 301 -7.98 3.27 5.62
C PHE A 301 -9.30 2.79 6.24
N SER A 302 -9.23 1.89 7.21
CA SER A 302 -10.37 1.48 8.02
C SER A 302 -9.98 1.51 9.50
N GLY A 303 -10.72 2.24 10.34
CA GLY A 303 -10.39 2.38 11.75
C GLY A 303 -9.81 3.76 12.07
N SER A 304 -8.77 3.83 12.90
CA SER A 304 -8.21 5.12 13.34
C SER A 304 -7.11 5.63 12.40
N PHE A 305 -7.24 6.87 11.94
CA PHE A 305 -6.17 7.64 11.32
C PHE A 305 -5.90 8.90 12.16
N PRO A 306 -5.00 8.79 13.17
CA PRO A 306 -4.78 9.85 14.15
C PRO A 306 -4.13 11.10 13.54
N ILE A 307 -4.52 12.26 14.08
CA ILE A 307 -3.96 13.57 13.72
C ILE A 307 -3.20 14.12 14.92
N GLY A 308 -1.92 14.42 14.73
CA GLY A 308 -1.08 15.14 15.69
C GLY A 308 -0.81 16.56 15.25
N THR A 309 -0.25 17.36 16.17
CA THR A 309 0.23 18.72 15.86
C THR A 309 1.51 19.03 16.57
N THR A 310 2.51 19.54 15.85
CA THR A 310 3.67 20.23 16.42
C THR A 310 3.41 21.72 16.55
N THR A 311 3.96 22.33 17.59
CA THR A 311 3.97 23.78 17.74
C THR A 311 5.36 24.26 18.09
N TRP A 312 5.74 25.38 17.50
CA TRP A 312 7.05 25.98 17.69
C TRP A 312 7.22 26.77 18.97
N GLY A 313 8.48 26.85 19.41
CA GLY A 313 8.90 27.66 20.55
C GLY A 313 8.18 27.27 21.85
N ASN A 314 8.02 28.23 22.76
CA ASN A 314 7.06 28.10 23.84
C ASN A 314 5.68 28.62 23.36
N PRO A 315 4.68 27.76 23.14
CA PRO A 315 3.40 28.19 22.56
C PRO A 315 2.66 29.22 23.42
N MET A 316 2.85 29.20 24.75
CA MET A 316 2.27 30.17 25.67
C MET A 316 2.83 31.57 25.43
N ASP A 317 4.15 31.68 25.28
CA ASP A 317 4.83 32.95 25.01
C ASP A 317 4.50 33.53 23.62
N GLN A 318 4.12 32.66 22.70
CA GLN A 318 3.78 33.01 21.32
C GLN A 318 2.29 33.34 21.11
N GLY A 319 1.44 33.11 22.11
CA GLY A 319 -0.01 33.29 21.99
C GLY A 319 -0.66 32.24 21.07
N MET A 320 -0.09 31.04 21.01
CA MET A 320 -0.67 29.89 20.30
C MET A 320 -1.90 29.37 21.06
N ASN A 321 -3.00 29.10 20.35
CA ASN A 321 -4.25 28.69 20.99
C ASN A 321 -4.38 27.16 21.07
N VAL A 322 -3.64 26.55 22.00
CA VAL A 322 -3.60 25.08 22.19
C VAL A 322 -4.99 24.48 22.46
N GLY A 323 -5.85 25.17 23.22
CA GLY A 323 -7.22 24.72 23.47
C GLY A 323 -8.12 24.69 22.23
N ILE A 324 -7.77 25.42 21.15
CA ILE A 324 -8.42 25.25 19.84
C ILE A 324 -7.88 24.00 19.15
N ILE A 325 -6.56 23.83 19.11
CA ILE A 325 -5.89 22.67 18.50
C ILE A 325 -6.43 21.36 19.12
N ASP A 326 -6.55 21.31 20.45
CA ASP A 326 -7.01 20.14 21.22
C ASP A 326 -8.41 19.63 20.82
N GLN A 327 -9.24 20.47 20.22
CA GLN A 327 -10.57 20.07 19.74
C GLN A 327 -10.52 19.16 18.51
N TYR A 328 -9.39 19.15 17.80
CA TYR A 328 -9.26 18.53 16.48
C TYR A 328 -8.23 17.40 16.42
N VAL A 329 -7.26 17.40 17.34
CA VAL A 329 -6.13 16.47 17.32
C VAL A 329 -6.30 15.33 18.32
N ASP A 330 -5.57 14.26 18.09
CA ASP A 330 -5.48 13.09 18.95
C ASP A 330 -4.34 13.22 19.96
N PHE A 331 -3.30 14.00 19.64
CA PHE A 331 -2.16 14.30 20.52
C PHE A 331 -1.43 15.59 20.09
N HIS A 332 -0.67 16.17 21.02
CA HIS A 332 0.20 17.33 20.79
C HIS A 332 1.67 16.90 20.76
N MET A 333 2.51 17.64 20.04
CA MET A 333 3.94 17.38 19.91
C MET A 333 4.77 18.66 20.07
N PRO A 334 4.95 19.19 21.30
CA PRO A 334 5.78 20.38 21.51
C PRO A 334 7.21 20.18 21.01
N GLN A 335 7.70 21.16 20.25
CA GLN A 335 9.11 21.27 19.87
C GLN A 335 9.95 21.68 21.10
N THR A 336 10.28 20.70 21.96
CA THR A 336 11.03 20.91 23.20
C THR A 336 12.52 20.83 22.92
N TYR A 337 12.98 21.74 22.08
CA TYR A 337 14.31 21.74 21.50
C TYR A 337 15.35 22.27 22.48
N VAL A 338 15.55 21.55 23.59
CA VAL A 338 16.47 21.92 24.68
C VAL A 338 17.90 22.15 24.20
N GLU A 339 18.34 21.50 23.11
CA GLU A 339 19.62 21.77 22.47
C GLU A 339 19.67 23.19 21.90
N VAL A 340 18.65 23.57 21.12
CA VAL A 340 18.50 24.90 20.51
C VAL A 340 18.41 26.00 21.57
N TRP A 341 17.80 25.69 22.72
CA TRP A 341 17.69 26.63 23.85
C TRP A 341 19.01 26.76 24.63
N GLY A 342 19.88 25.75 24.55
CA GLY A 342 21.26 25.77 25.03
C GLY A 342 21.52 24.92 26.29
N GLN A 343 22.79 24.91 26.71
CA GLN A 343 23.32 24.02 27.76
C GLN A 343 22.51 23.97 29.08
N PRO A 344 22.03 25.08 29.66
CA PRO A 344 21.22 25.02 30.88
C PRO A 344 19.92 24.22 30.72
N TYR A 345 19.35 24.20 29.51
CA TYR A 345 18.10 23.50 29.21
C TYR A 345 18.36 22.01 29.01
N MET A 346 19.42 21.64 28.29
CA MET A 346 19.85 20.24 28.13
C MET A 346 20.17 19.57 29.47
N GLN A 347 20.80 20.29 30.41
CA GLN A 347 21.09 19.77 31.76
C GLN A 347 19.85 19.59 32.64
N ALA A 348 18.71 20.17 32.25
CA ALA A 348 17.49 20.19 33.04
C ALA A 348 16.28 19.70 32.22
N ALA A 349 16.48 18.78 31.28
CA ALA A 349 15.45 18.31 30.36
C ALA A 349 14.15 17.92 31.08
N LYS A 350 14.23 17.13 32.16
CA LYS A 350 13.07 16.74 32.98
C LYS A 350 12.25 17.92 33.50
N GLN A 351 12.91 19.00 33.93
CA GLN A 351 12.21 20.20 34.40
C GLN A 351 11.42 20.84 33.26
N TRP A 352 12.02 20.93 32.07
CA TRP A 352 11.39 21.57 30.91
C TRP A 352 10.30 20.73 30.27
N ILE A 353 10.40 19.40 30.34
CA ILE A 353 9.30 18.48 30.01
C ILE A 353 8.12 18.71 30.96
N ALA A 354 8.36 18.74 32.27
CA ALA A 354 7.29 18.98 33.24
C ALA A 354 6.64 20.36 33.06
N ALA A 355 7.44 21.40 32.84
CA ALA A 355 6.96 22.76 32.57
C ALA A 355 6.09 22.80 31.30
N GLY A 356 6.59 22.26 30.18
CA GLY A 356 5.86 22.21 28.92
C GLY A 356 4.54 21.44 29.04
N ASN A 357 4.54 20.30 29.73
CA ASN A 357 3.31 19.57 30.02
C ASN A 357 2.29 20.44 30.76
N CYS A 358 2.69 21.09 31.85
CA CYS A 358 1.80 21.92 32.64
C CYS A 358 1.30 23.15 31.89
N GLU A 359 2.15 23.80 31.09
CA GLU A 359 1.76 24.94 30.25
C GLU A 359 0.74 24.54 29.20
N TYR A 360 0.91 23.40 28.53
CA TYR A 360 -0.10 22.87 27.60
C TYR A 360 -1.43 22.59 28.30
N ARG A 361 -1.41 22.01 29.51
CA ARG A 361 -2.64 21.81 30.30
C ARG A 361 -3.31 23.14 30.65
N GLU A 362 -2.54 24.16 31.04
CA GLU A 362 -3.06 25.50 31.32
C GLU A 362 -3.69 26.16 30.08
N MET A 363 -3.09 25.95 28.90
CA MET A 363 -3.62 26.42 27.63
C MET A 363 -4.79 25.60 27.09
N GLY A 364 -5.20 24.55 27.79
CA GLY A 364 -6.42 23.78 27.50
C GLY A 364 -6.21 22.40 26.87
N ALA A 365 -4.98 21.91 26.74
CA ALA A 365 -4.74 20.56 26.22
C ALA A 365 -5.30 19.48 27.16
N GLN A 366 -6.12 18.58 26.64
CA GLN A 366 -6.63 17.39 27.33
C GLN A 366 -6.08 16.10 26.72
N LYS A 367 -5.54 16.17 25.50
CA LYS A 367 -4.95 15.04 24.77
C LYS A 367 -3.51 14.74 25.21
N PRO A 368 -2.96 13.55 24.92
CA PRO A 368 -1.56 13.23 25.18
C PRO A 368 -0.60 14.26 24.57
N ILE A 369 0.56 14.44 25.22
CA ILE A 369 1.63 15.35 24.79
C ILE A 369 2.90 14.51 24.58
N TRP A 370 3.43 14.52 23.35
CA TRP A 370 4.58 13.73 22.91
C TRP A 370 5.72 14.67 22.50
N HIS A 371 6.61 14.97 23.43
CA HIS A 371 7.67 15.96 23.21
C HIS A 371 8.65 15.53 22.10
N ILE A 372 9.18 16.52 21.37
CA ILE A 372 10.23 16.36 20.38
C ILE A 372 11.51 17.04 20.89
N VAL A 373 12.64 16.35 20.82
CA VAL A 373 13.97 16.91 21.09
C VAL A 373 14.71 17.18 19.79
N SER A 374 15.51 18.25 19.75
CA SER A 374 16.41 18.53 18.62
C SER A 374 17.82 18.02 18.90
N THR A 375 18.47 17.55 17.83
CA THR A 375 19.88 17.12 17.75
C THR A 375 20.58 17.79 16.56
N GLU A 376 20.03 18.90 16.06
CA GLU A 376 20.46 19.54 14.83
C GLU A 376 21.86 20.18 14.89
N TYR A 377 22.38 20.43 16.10
CA TYR A 377 23.67 21.10 16.30
C TYR A 377 24.81 20.20 16.79
N ASP A 378 24.55 18.92 17.10
CA ASP A 378 25.56 17.99 17.64
C ASP A 378 26.17 18.49 18.99
N ASP A 379 25.37 19.21 19.77
CA ASP A 379 25.74 19.79 21.07
C ASP A 379 25.14 19.00 22.26
N ILE A 380 24.02 18.32 22.04
CA ILE A 380 23.38 17.46 23.06
C ILE A 380 24.07 16.09 23.15
N THR A 381 24.60 15.76 24.33
CA THR A 381 25.29 14.48 24.51
C THR A 381 24.30 13.31 24.59
N PRO A 382 24.72 12.06 24.28
CA PRO A 382 23.88 10.88 24.45
C PRO A 382 23.26 10.74 25.84
N ALA A 383 24.00 11.08 26.91
CA ALA A 383 23.48 11.04 28.27
C ALA A 383 22.35 12.06 28.51
N GLN A 384 22.50 13.29 28.01
CA GLN A 384 21.45 14.31 28.10
C GLN A 384 20.24 13.95 27.24
N LEU A 385 20.47 13.31 26.09
CA LEU A 385 19.40 12.81 25.24
C LEU A 385 18.66 11.65 25.91
N THR A 386 19.35 10.74 26.60
CA THR A 386 18.73 9.73 27.47
C THR A 386 17.88 10.35 28.57
N ASP A 387 18.40 11.35 29.31
CA ASP A 387 17.65 12.07 30.35
C ASP A 387 16.37 12.71 29.78
N PHE A 388 16.42 13.21 28.54
CA PHE A 388 15.25 13.73 27.83
C PHE A 388 14.24 12.62 27.53
N LEU A 389 14.68 11.51 26.93
CA LEU A 389 13.80 10.40 26.55
C LEU A 389 13.09 9.78 27.76
N GLU A 390 13.81 9.59 28.86
CA GLU A 390 13.27 9.07 30.13
C GLU A 390 12.15 9.97 30.67
N ALA A 391 12.34 11.29 30.63
CA ALA A 391 11.37 12.26 31.11
C ALA A 391 10.19 12.49 30.15
N ALA A 392 10.45 12.53 28.84
CA ALA A 392 9.45 12.78 27.81
C ALA A 392 8.48 11.61 27.63
N GLY A 393 8.91 10.40 27.97
CA GLY A 393 8.06 9.22 27.96
C GLY A 393 8.08 8.46 26.63
N PRO A 394 7.32 7.36 26.55
CA PRO A 394 7.50 6.32 25.54
C PRO A 394 7.08 6.70 24.11
N ASN A 395 6.46 7.86 23.89
CA ASN A 395 6.02 8.32 22.56
C ASN A 395 6.90 9.43 21.96
N THR A 396 7.97 9.83 22.65
CA THR A 396 8.84 10.94 22.23
C THR A 396 9.56 10.65 20.90
N SER A 397 10.09 11.71 20.28
CA SER A 397 10.80 11.61 19.01
C SER A 397 11.95 12.60 18.89
N VAL A 398 12.87 12.31 17.97
CA VAL A 398 14.09 13.08 17.76
C VAL A 398 14.05 13.79 16.40
N TRP A 399 14.19 15.11 16.45
CA TRP A 399 14.42 16.00 15.32
C TRP A 399 15.92 16.17 15.10
N ARG A 400 16.49 15.87 13.94
CA ARG A 400 15.94 15.16 12.78
C ARG A 400 17.04 14.26 12.21
N VAL A 401 16.67 13.37 11.28
CA VAL A 401 17.61 12.47 10.58
C VAL A 401 18.83 13.25 10.07
N PRO A 402 20.07 12.85 10.42
CA PRO A 402 21.26 13.63 10.06
C PRO A 402 21.51 13.74 8.54
N GLY A 403 21.44 14.98 8.06
CA GLY A 403 21.54 15.40 6.68
C GLY A 403 21.43 16.93 6.59
N GLY A 404 21.78 17.49 5.43
CA GLY A 404 21.79 18.93 5.19
C GLY A 404 22.78 19.65 6.12
N SER A 405 22.24 20.51 6.98
CA SER A 405 23.00 21.23 8.01
C SER A 405 23.30 20.41 9.26
N VAL A 406 22.65 19.25 9.44
CA VAL A 406 22.82 18.42 10.65
C VAL A 406 24.10 17.59 10.52
N PRO A 407 25.04 17.67 11.49
CA PRO A 407 26.29 16.92 11.45
C PRO A 407 26.07 15.40 11.39
N GLN A 408 26.86 14.70 10.58
CA GLN A 408 26.80 13.23 10.49
C GLN A 408 27.20 12.53 11.79
N ALA A 409 27.89 13.23 12.71
CA ALA A 409 28.29 12.68 14.01
C ALA A 409 27.10 12.28 14.90
N VAL A 410 25.96 12.96 14.73
CA VAL A 410 24.70 12.68 15.43
C VAL A 410 24.22 11.24 15.25
N TRP A 411 24.55 10.58 14.13
CA TRP A 411 24.27 9.14 13.96
C TRP A 411 24.94 8.28 15.03
N ASN A 412 26.15 8.62 15.47
CA ASN A 412 26.85 7.89 16.53
C ASN A 412 26.18 8.10 17.88
N ASP A 413 25.66 9.31 18.13
CA ASP A 413 24.97 9.63 19.36
C ASP A 413 23.63 8.89 19.45
N TRP A 414 22.89 8.82 18.34
CA TRP A 414 21.66 8.02 18.24
C TRP A 414 21.94 6.52 18.42
N ALA A 415 23.03 6.00 17.87
CA ALA A 415 23.42 4.60 18.03
C ALA A 415 23.83 4.25 19.48
N ALA A 416 24.13 5.25 20.32
CA ALA A 416 24.45 5.06 21.73
C ALA A 416 23.22 5.04 22.65
N LEU A 417 22.03 5.37 22.15
CA LEU A 417 20.80 5.41 22.93
C LEU A 417 20.20 4.02 23.14
N ASP A 418 19.50 3.83 24.27
CA ASP A 418 18.64 2.68 24.46
C ASP A 418 17.28 2.92 23.80
N TRP A 419 17.15 2.51 22.54
CA TRP A 419 15.89 2.59 21.83
C TRP A 419 14.83 1.62 22.36
N ASN A 420 15.18 0.66 23.22
CA ASN A 420 14.26 -0.30 23.85
C ASN A 420 13.94 0.06 25.30
N MET A 421 14.20 1.30 25.70
CA MET A 421 13.88 1.84 27.03
C MET A 421 12.46 1.49 27.45
N SER A 422 12.32 0.96 28.66
CA SER A 422 11.06 0.49 29.22
C SER A 422 10.71 1.14 30.57
N GLU A 423 11.61 1.95 31.11
CA GLU A 423 11.42 2.71 32.33
C GLU A 423 11.38 4.20 32.00
N PHE A 424 10.38 4.89 32.52
CA PHE A 424 10.15 6.31 32.27
C PHE A 424 9.89 7.06 33.56
N ASP A 425 10.38 8.28 33.61
CA ASP A 425 10.19 9.15 34.74
C ASP A 425 8.74 9.63 34.83
N ALA A 426 8.23 9.69 36.06
CA ALA A 426 7.01 10.44 36.31
C ALA A 426 7.34 11.93 36.29
N THR A 427 6.68 12.67 35.40
CA THR A 427 6.74 14.14 35.34
C THR A 427 5.38 14.73 35.69
N ASP A 428 5.37 15.98 36.18
CA ASP A 428 4.12 16.66 36.48
C ASP A 428 3.28 16.87 35.20
N CYS A 429 1.95 16.94 35.38
CA CYS A 429 0.99 17.21 34.31
C CYS A 429 0.98 16.21 33.13
N ASN A 430 1.52 15.00 33.31
CA ASN A 430 1.76 14.01 32.25
C ASN A 430 0.58 13.07 31.93
N THR A 431 -0.64 13.37 32.39
CA THR A 431 -1.81 12.50 32.25
C THR A 431 -2.00 12.06 30.79
N GLY A 432 -1.95 10.74 30.55
CA GLY A 432 -2.16 10.14 29.23
C GLY A 432 -0.96 10.18 28.28
N ASN A 433 0.12 10.90 28.60
CA ASN A 433 1.29 11.03 27.72
C ASN A 433 2.00 9.69 27.46
N ASN A 434 2.01 8.82 28.47
CA ASN A 434 2.68 7.52 28.42
C ASN A 434 1.77 6.39 27.89
N ASN A 435 0.53 6.70 27.48
CA ASN A 435 -0.33 5.70 26.85
C ASN A 435 0.28 5.31 25.50
N LEU A 436 0.42 4.01 25.28
CA LEU A 436 0.96 3.47 24.03
C LEU A 436 -0.16 2.84 23.21
N THR A 437 -0.14 3.19 21.93
CA THR A 437 -0.97 2.58 20.89
C THR A 437 -0.04 2.13 19.77
N ASP A 438 -0.23 0.90 19.31
CA ASP A 438 0.46 0.39 18.13
C ASP A 438 -0.38 0.65 16.89
N TYR A 439 0.10 1.51 16.01
CA TYR A 439 -0.64 1.87 14.80
C TYR A 439 -0.22 1.03 13.59
N LEU A 440 0.77 0.13 13.72
CA LEU A 440 1.03 -0.87 12.67
C LEU A 440 -0.11 -1.88 12.58
N GLY A 441 -0.64 -2.33 13.73
CA GLY A 441 -1.69 -3.34 13.81
C GLY A 441 -3.12 -2.82 13.58
N ASP A 442 -3.36 -1.52 13.78
CA ASP A 442 -4.70 -0.89 13.75
C ASP A 442 -4.95 -0.06 12.48
N SER A 443 -3.99 -0.02 11.55
CA SER A 443 -4.04 0.86 10.37
C SER A 443 -5.06 0.46 9.30
N GLY A 444 -5.72 -0.70 9.40
CA GLY A 444 -6.75 -1.12 8.43
C GLY A 444 -6.26 -1.26 6.98
N VAL A 445 -4.97 -1.04 6.74
CA VAL A 445 -4.31 -1.32 5.47
C VAL A 445 -3.97 -2.80 5.52
N ILE A 446 -4.51 -3.56 4.58
CA ILE A 446 -4.04 -4.91 4.29
C ILE A 446 -2.63 -4.76 3.72
N VAL A 447 -1.64 -4.79 4.60
CA VAL A 447 -0.24 -5.08 4.24
C VAL A 447 -0.05 -6.58 4.46
N ASP A 448 -0.03 -7.32 3.35
CA ASP A 448 0.59 -8.64 3.33
C ASP A 448 2.05 -8.49 3.80
N PRO A 449 2.56 -9.35 4.69
CA PRO A 449 3.98 -9.38 4.99
C PRO A 449 4.66 -10.08 3.82
N VAL A 450 5.43 -9.34 3.02
CA VAL A 450 6.26 -9.95 1.98
C VAL A 450 7.73 -9.63 2.24
N ASP A 451 8.50 -10.72 2.42
CA ASP A 451 9.94 -10.82 2.18
C ASP A 451 10.30 -10.22 0.79
N PRO A 452 11.55 -9.81 0.54
CA PRO A 452 11.90 -8.85 -0.51
C PRO A 452 11.49 -9.34 -1.90
N VAL A 453 10.40 -8.79 -2.44
CA VAL A 453 9.95 -9.05 -3.80
C VAL A 453 10.52 -7.97 -4.71
N ASP A 454 11.03 -8.42 -5.84
CA ASP A 454 11.21 -7.64 -7.06
C ASP A 454 10.04 -6.67 -7.30
N PRO A 455 10.28 -5.53 -7.99
CA PRO A 455 9.29 -4.45 -8.12
C PRO A 455 7.89 -4.94 -8.53
N PRO A 456 6.82 -4.30 -8.04
CA PRO A 456 5.45 -4.79 -8.23
C PRO A 456 5.14 -5.02 -9.70
N ALA A 457 4.52 -6.15 -10.02
CA ALA A 457 3.90 -6.31 -11.33
C ALA A 457 2.82 -5.22 -11.50
N PRO A 458 2.81 -4.46 -12.60
CA PRO A 458 1.87 -3.37 -12.82
C PRO A 458 0.42 -3.85 -12.69
N VAL A 459 -0.48 -2.98 -12.19
CA VAL A 459 -1.93 -3.17 -12.35
C VAL A 459 -2.19 -3.45 -13.83
N ALA A 460 -2.70 -4.64 -14.16
CA ALA A 460 -2.91 -5.04 -15.54
C ALA A 460 -3.86 -4.04 -16.21
N ILE A 461 -3.35 -3.28 -17.18
CA ILE A 461 -4.13 -2.32 -17.95
C ILE A 461 -5.06 -3.14 -18.85
N PRO A 462 -6.40 -2.99 -18.74
CA PRO A 462 -7.33 -3.75 -19.56
C PRO A 462 -6.96 -3.64 -21.04
N TYR A 463 -6.95 -4.76 -21.75
CA TYR A 463 -6.61 -4.79 -23.16
C TYR A 463 -7.84 -5.06 -24.04
N TRP A 464 -7.97 -4.27 -25.11
CA TRP A 464 -8.99 -4.45 -26.14
C TRP A 464 -8.37 -4.54 -27.53
N LYS A 465 -8.72 -5.59 -28.26
CA LYS A 465 -8.29 -5.80 -29.65
C LYS A 465 -9.30 -5.25 -30.65
N GLN A 466 -9.00 -4.19 -31.40
CA GLN A 466 -9.99 -3.50 -32.24
C GLN A 466 -10.62 -4.38 -33.32
N THR A 467 -9.93 -5.43 -33.79
CA THR A 467 -10.47 -6.34 -34.82
C THR A 467 -11.68 -7.16 -34.34
N GLU A 468 -11.92 -7.17 -33.04
CA GLU A 468 -13.07 -7.81 -32.40
C GLU A 468 -14.21 -6.83 -32.09
N ASN A 469 -14.03 -5.53 -32.39
CA ASN A 469 -15.10 -4.56 -32.26
C ASN A 469 -16.19 -4.85 -33.29
N TYR A 470 -17.44 -4.72 -32.85
CA TYR A 470 -18.58 -4.83 -33.75
C TYR A 470 -18.60 -3.69 -34.78
N TYR A 471 -18.23 -2.47 -34.35
CA TYR A 471 -18.19 -1.29 -35.21
C TYR A 471 -16.77 -1.05 -35.76
N ASP A 472 -16.69 -0.88 -37.09
CA ASP A 472 -15.47 -0.53 -37.84
C ASP A 472 -14.16 -1.12 -37.27
N PRO A 473 -13.99 -2.46 -37.30
CA PRO A 473 -12.85 -3.15 -36.68
C PRO A 473 -11.47 -2.75 -37.23
N TYR A 474 -11.43 -1.99 -38.33
CA TYR A 474 -10.20 -1.52 -38.97
C TYR A 474 -9.95 -0.01 -38.79
N GLY A 475 -10.93 0.76 -38.29
CA GLY A 475 -10.84 2.21 -38.10
C GLY A 475 -10.98 2.70 -36.66
N THR A 476 -11.13 1.81 -35.68
CA THR A 476 -11.48 2.13 -34.28
C THR A 476 -10.29 2.15 -33.31
N CYS A 477 -9.07 2.36 -33.78
CA CYS A 477 -7.88 2.42 -32.92
C CYS A 477 -7.98 3.47 -31.80
N SER A 478 -8.58 4.64 -32.09
CA SER A 478 -8.83 5.71 -31.12
C SER A 478 -9.73 5.27 -29.97
N ILE A 479 -10.95 4.86 -30.27
CA ILE A 479 -11.94 4.49 -29.25
C ILE A 479 -11.59 3.18 -28.53
N THR A 480 -10.84 2.28 -29.18
CA THR A 480 -10.33 1.06 -28.55
C THR A 480 -9.23 1.39 -27.54
N SER A 481 -8.34 2.32 -27.89
CA SER A 481 -7.34 2.83 -26.96
C SER A 481 -8.00 3.58 -25.80
N LEU A 482 -8.99 4.43 -26.09
CA LEU A 482 -9.76 5.13 -25.07
C LEU A 482 -10.46 4.16 -24.11
N ALA A 483 -11.03 3.06 -24.62
CA ALA A 483 -11.69 2.03 -23.80
C ALA A 483 -10.75 1.40 -22.77
N MET A 484 -9.50 1.11 -23.15
CA MET A 484 -8.49 0.56 -22.23
C MET A 484 -8.22 1.53 -21.08
N VAL A 485 -8.13 2.82 -21.39
CA VAL A 485 -7.90 3.88 -20.41
C VAL A 485 -9.15 4.14 -19.54
N THR A 486 -10.36 4.20 -20.11
CA THR A 486 -11.59 4.45 -19.34
C THR A 486 -11.97 3.27 -18.45
N ASP A 487 -11.69 2.04 -18.87
CA ASP A 487 -11.85 0.85 -18.02
C ASP A 487 -10.83 0.84 -16.89
N HIS A 488 -9.58 1.23 -17.17
CA HIS A 488 -8.54 1.36 -16.13
C HIS A 488 -8.96 2.35 -15.03
N PHE A 489 -9.54 3.50 -15.39
CA PHE A 489 -10.03 4.47 -14.42
C PHE A 489 -11.44 4.17 -13.89
N GLY A 490 -12.07 3.07 -14.31
CA GLY A 490 -13.40 2.66 -13.86
C GLY A 490 -14.54 3.59 -14.31
N PHE A 491 -14.33 4.41 -15.34
CA PHE A 491 -15.40 5.23 -15.92
C PHE A 491 -16.37 4.39 -16.76
N THR A 492 -15.85 3.29 -17.28
CA THR A 492 -16.59 2.25 -17.99
C THR A 492 -16.38 0.91 -17.30
N SER A 493 -17.33 -0.01 -17.48
CA SER A 493 -17.25 -1.35 -16.92
C SER A 493 -17.72 -2.36 -17.95
N PRO A 494 -16.89 -3.34 -18.34
CA PRO A 494 -17.29 -4.34 -19.32
C PRO A 494 -18.46 -5.21 -18.85
N ALA A 495 -18.58 -5.40 -17.54
CA ALA A 495 -19.69 -6.13 -16.92
C ALA A 495 -21.03 -5.39 -17.07
N ALA A 496 -21.03 -4.06 -17.13
CA ALA A 496 -22.22 -3.24 -17.26
C ALA A 496 -22.52 -2.84 -18.71
N ASN A 497 -21.47 -2.52 -19.47
CA ASN A 497 -21.56 -1.89 -20.78
C ASN A 497 -21.34 -2.89 -21.93
N GLY A 498 -20.96 -4.13 -21.63
CA GLY A 498 -20.51 -5.10 -22.63
C GLY A 498 -19.11 -4.77 -23.12
N ARG A 499 -18.85 -4.87 -24.42
CA ARG A 499 -17.54 -4.54 -24.98
C ARG A 499 -17.34 -3.02 -24.99
N THR A 500 -16.47 -2.53 -24.11
CA THR A 500 -16.27 -1.08 -23.89
C THR A 500 -15.99 -0.27 -25.17
N PRO A 501 -15.13 -0.72 -26.12
CA PRO A 501 -14.95 0.01 -27.37
C PRO A 501 -16.26 0.25 -28.15
N ASP A 502 -17.14 -0.76 -28.23
CA ASP A 502 -18.41 -0.64 -28.95
C ASP A 502 -19.38 0.29 -28.21
N TYR A 503 -19.42 0.19 -26.86
CA TYR A 503 -20.16 1.12 -26.02
C TYR A 503 -19.71 2.57 -26.24
N LEU A 504 -18.40 2.84 -26.22
CA LEU A 504 -17.87 4.19 -26.46
C LEU A 504 -18.19 4.68 -27.88
N TYR A 505 -18.15 3.80 -28.88
CA TYR A 505 -18.52 4.14 -30.26
C TYR A 505 -19.96 4.67 -30.33
N GLU A 506 -20.90 3.98 -29.67
CA GLU A 506 -22.31 4.36 -29.64
C GLU A 506 -22.54 5.65 -28.84
N GLU A 507 -21.93 5.75 -27.66
CA GLU A 507 -22.15 6.85 -26.72
C GLU A 507 -21.47 8.16 -27.12
N LEU A 508 -20.35 8.10 -27.83
CA LEU A 508 -19.57 9.25 -28.27
C LEU A 508 -19.80 9.60 -29.74
N GLY A 509 -20.64 8.83 -30.44
CA GLY A 509 -21.08 9.13 -31.81
C GLY A 509 -20.08 8.77 -32.91
N GLY A 510 -19.21 7.77 -32.67
CA GLY A 510 -18.24 7.24 -33.62
C GLY A 510 -16.79 7.30 -33.14
N VAL A 511 -15.85 7.33 -34.10
CA VAL A 511 -14.41 7.38 -33.82
C VAL A 511 -13.93 8.79 -33.42
N LEU A 512 -12.90 8.86 -32.57
CA LEU A 512 -12.33 10.12 -32.07
C LEU A 512 -10.86 10.25 -32.52
N GLN A 513 -10.65 10.77 -33.73
CA GLN A 513 -9.33 10.68 -34.41
C GLN A 513 -8.39 11.86 -34.15
N THR A 514 -8.90 12.95 -33.57
CA THR A 514 -8.10 14.15 -33.31
C THR A 514 -7.83 14.33 -31.83
N VAL A 515 -6.78 15.09 -31.49
CA VAL A 515 -6.44 15.38 -30.09
C VAL A 515 -7.63 15.99 -29.32
N PRO A 516 -8.31 17.05 -29.83
CA PRO A 516 -9.48 17.60 -29.13
C PRO A 516 -10.65 16.61 -28.98
N ASP A 517 -10.89 15.76 -29.98
CA ASP A 517 -12.02 14.81 -29.94
C ASP A 517 -11.77 13.71 -28.91
N LEU A 518 -10.55 13.17 -28.83
CA LEU A 518 -10.20 12.11 -27.89
C LEU A 518 -10.14 12.62 -26.45
N GLU A 519 -9.61 13.83 -26.25
CA GLU A 519 -9.66 14.55 -24.97
C GLU A 519 -11.11 14.73 -24.50
N TRP A 520 -11.96 15.23 -25.39
CA TRP A 520 -13.38 15.41 -25.11
C TRP A 520 -14.04 14.09 -24.72
N GLY A 521 -13.79 13.01 -25.46
CA GLY A 521 -14.36 11.68 -25.18
C GLY A 521 -14.01 11.16 -23.80
N PHE A 522 -12.73 11.23 -23.41
CA PHE A 522 -12.29 10.87 -22.06
C PHE A 522 -12.97 11.72 -21.00
N ASN A 523 -12.95 13.04 -21.17
CA ASN A 523 -13.52 13.99 -20.22
C ASN A 523 -15.04 13.80 -20.07
N GLN A 524 -15.77 13.44 -21.13
CA GLN A 524 -17.19 13.11 -21.04
C GLN A 524 -17.43 11.86 -20.19
N MET A 525 -16.64 10.80 -20.37
CA MET A 525 -16.80 9.58 -19.57
C MET A 525 -16.46 9.84 -18.11
N ALA A 526 -15.39 10.60 -17.84
CA ALA A 526 -15.04 11.02 -16.48
C ALA A 526 -16.18 11.80 -15.81
N ILE A 527 -16.77 12.79 -16.51
CA ILE A 527 -17.92 13.58 -15.98
C ILE A 527 -19.11 12.68 -15.67
N ARG A 528 -19.46 11.75 -16.56
CA ARG A 528 -20.60 10.82 -16.35
C ARG A 528 -20.36 9.89 -15.17
N ALA A 529 -19.11 9.47 -14.95
CA ALA A 529 -18.71 8.67 -13.80
C ALA A 529 -18.57 9.48 -12.50
N GLY A 530 -18.81 10.80 -12.52
CA GLY A 530 -18.66 11.68 -11.36
C GLY A 530 -17.19 11.94 -10.98
N SER A 531 -16.25 11.69 -11.89
CA SER A 531 -14.82 11.84 -11.66
C SER A 531 -14.31 13.26 -12.00
N SER A 532 -13.36 13.75 -11.20
CA SER A 532 -12.62 14.99 -11.45
C SER A 532 -11.49 14.84 -12.46
N LYS A 533 -11.09 13.60 -12.79
CA LYS A 533 -9.98 13.28 -13.71
C LYS A 533 -10.18 13.82 -15.12
N ARG A 534 -9.12 14.32 -15.76
CA ARG A 534 -9.15 14.88 -17.12
C ARG A 534 -7.91 14.48 -17.91
N ALA A 535 -8.01 14.49 -19.22
CA ALA A 535 -6.87 14.22 -20.10
C ALA A 535 -6.05 15.51 -20.33
N ASP A 536 -4.74 15.47 -20.09
CA ASP A 536 -3.80 16.50 -20.57
C ASP A 536 -3.40 16.15 -22.01
N SER A 537 -3.98 16.85 -22.97
CA SER A 537 -3.89 16.51 -24.39
C SER A 537 -3.19 17.60 -25.20
N LYS A 538 -2.20 17.22 -26.01
CA LYS A 538 -1.30 18.13 -26.72
C LYS A 538 -1.16 17.71 -28.17
N THR A 539 -1.16 18.69 -29.07
CA THR A 539 -0.78 18.49 -30.50
C THR A 539 0.70 18.76 -30.76
N ASN A 540 1.41 19.17 -29.71
CA ASN A 540 2.82 19.55 -29.67
C ASN A 540 3.50 18.98 -28.41
N GLY A 541 3.08 17.79 -27.98
CA GLY A 541 3.70 17.10 -26.86
C GLY A 541 5.13 16.71 -27.19
N THR A 542 5.93 16.51 -26.16
CA THR A 542 7.34 16.14 -26.29
C THR A 542 7.60 14.69 -25.91
N ILE A 543 8.67 14.11 -26.47
CA ILE A 543 9.15 12.79 -26.07
C ILE A 543 9.47 12.73 -24.57
N GLN A 544 9.99 13.83 -24.01
CA GLN A 544 10.29 13.89 -22.59
C GLN A 544 9.01 13.83 -21.75
N GLU A 545 7.96 14.57 -22.11
CA GLU A 545 6.66 14.49 -21.43
C GLU A 545 6.05 13.10 -21.51
N LEU A 546 6.14 12.43 -22.66
CA LEU A 546 5.69 11.04 -22.80
C LEU A 546 6.47 10.12 -21.85
N ARG A 547 7.80 10.20 -21.83
CA ARG A 547 8.65 9.36 -20.95
C ARG A 547 8.35 9.64 -19.49
N ASP A 548 8.31 10.90 -19.08
CA ASP A 548 8.04 11.30 -17.70
C ASP A 548 6.67 10.77 -17.25
N ALA A 549 5.64 10.91 -18.09
CA ALA A 549 4.30 10.41 -17.78
C ALA A 549 4.31 8.89 -17.54
N VAL A 550 4.83 8.10 -18.47
CA VAL A 550 4.72 6.63 -18.37
C VAL A 550 5.73 6.02 -17.40
N THR A 551 6.89 6.66 -17.18
CA THR A 551 7.85 6.25 -16.13
C THR A 551 7.32 6.53 -14.72
N THR A 552 6.43 7.53 -14.57
CA THR A 552 5.74 7.81 -13.31
C THR A 552 4.42 7.04 -13.15
N GLY A 553 4.18 6.03 -13.99
CA GLY A 553 3.02 5.15 -13.91
C GLY A 553 1.71 5.75 -14.43
N LYS A 554 1.75 6.91 -15.10
CA LYS A 554 0.57 7.44 -15.81
C LYS A 554 0.39 6.70 -17.14
N LEU A 555 -0.86 6.58 -17.58
CA LEU A 555 -1.15 6.11 -18.94
C LEU A 555 -1.03 7.25 -19.93
N ALA A 556 -0.51 6.94 -21.11
CA ALA A 556 -0.53 7.86 -22.23
C ALA A 556 -1.15 7.23 -23.48
N ILE A 557 -1.87 8.01 -24.28
CA ILE A 557 -2.22 7.64 -25.65
C ILE A 557 -1.38 8.49 -26.60
N VAL A 558 -0.78 7.85 -27.60
CA VAL A 558 -0.02 8.51 -28.66
C VAL A 558 -0.61 8.20 -30.02
N HIS A 559 -0.59 9.20 -30.90
CA HIS A 559 -0.80 8.99 -32.32
C HIS A 559 0.56 8.83 -33.00
N GLY A 560 0.61 8.03 -34.06
CA GLY A 560 1.82 7.90 -34.84
C GLY A 560 1.58 7.32 -36.21
N TRP A 561 2.63 7.36 -37.02
CA TRP A 561 2.62 6.85 -38.39
C TRP A 561 3.05 5.39 -38.42
N PHE A 562 2.37 4.56 -37.67
CA PHE A 562 2.62 3.12 -37.69
C PHE A 562 2.05 2.46 -38.96
N THR A 563 1.05 3.11 -39.57
CA THR A 563 0.49 2.81 -40.90
C THR A 563 0.42 4.07 -41.76
N ASN A 564 0.09 3.95 -43.05
CA ASN A 564 -0.12 5.09 -43.96
C ASN A 564 -1.15 6.13 -43.47
N PRO A 565 -2.36 5.74 -43.01
CA PRO A 565 -3.33 6.69 -42.46
C PRO A 565 -3.04 7.14 -41.01
N GLY A 566 -2.06 6.53 -40.34
CA GLY A 566 -1.80 6.72 -38.92
C GLY A 566 -2.46 5.65 -38.05
N HIS A 567 -2.02 5.54 -36.80
CA HIS A 567 -2.56 4.61 -35.80
C HIS A 567 -2.34 5.16 -34.38
N ILE A 568 -3.16 4.70 -33.44
CA ILE A 568 -3.23 5.21 -32.07
C ILE A 568 -3.04 4.04 -31.11
N MET A 569 -2.20 4.23 -30.09
CA MET A 569 -1.86 3.19 -29.11
C MET A 569 -1.81 3.74 -27.68
N VAL A 570 -1.96 2.85 -26.69
CA VAL A 570 -1.77 3.17 -25.27
C VAL A 570 -0.35 2.78 -24.86
N VAL A 571 0.43 3.75 -24.40
CA VAL A 571 1.75 3.53 -23.79
C VAL A 571 1.59 3.40 -22.28
N THR A 572 2.10 2.32 -21.72
CA THR A 572 1.90 1.97 -20.31
C THR A 572 3.18 2.07 -19.48
N ASP A 573 4.35 1.99 -20.10
CA ASP A 573 5.64 2.03 -19.40
C ASP A 573 6.79 2.41 -20.33
N PHE A 574 7.90 2.88 -19.77
CA PHE A 574 9.17 3.13 -20.44
C PHE A 574 10.35 2.82 -19.50
N ASP A 575 11.18 1.86 -19.89
CA ASP A 575 12.30 1.38 -19.06
C ASP A 575 13.67 2.03 -19.39
N GLY A 576 13.67 3.00 -20.31
CA GLY A 576 14.90 3.63 -20.82
C GLY A 576 15.34 3.14 -22.21
N GLU A 577 14.97 1.91 -22.59
CA GLU A 577 15.35 1.25 -23.85
C GLU A 577 14.13 0.84 -24.69
N TYR A 578 13.02 0.50 -24.05
CA TYR A 578 11.78 0.05 -24.68
C TYR A 578 10.57 0.79 -24.11
N TYR A 579 9.59 1.04 -25.00
CA TYR A 579 8.23 1.38 -24.59
C TYR A 579 7.40 0.11 -24.50
N THR A 580 6.66 -0.05 -23.41
CA THR A 580 5.60 -1.08 -23.29
C THR A 580 4.27 -0.46 -23.71
N VAL A 581 3.57 -1.13 -24.63
CA VAL A 581 2.42 -0.56 -25.33
C VAL A 581 1.31 -1.59 -25.44
N ASN A 582 0.07 -1.16 -25.18
CA ASN A 582 -1.14 -1.86 -25.55
C ASN A 582 -1.61 -1.34 -26.92
N ASP A 583 -1.33 -2.13 -27.95
CA ASP A 583 -1.62 -1.83 -29.35
C ASP A 583 -2.93 -2.50 -29.78
N PRO A 584 -3.98 -1.74 -30.12
CA PRO A 584 -5.29 -2.32 -30.39
C PRO A 584 -5.31 -3.19 -31.66
N PHE A 585 -4.35 -3.06 -32.59
CA PHE A 585 -4.39 -3.72 -33.90
C PHE A 585 -3.43 -4.92 -34.04
N GLY A 586 -2.74 -5.30 -32.98
CA GLY A 586 -1.76 -6.39 -32.96
C GLY A 586 -0.33 -5.85 -32.90
N GLN A 587 0.62 -6.53 -33.54
CA GLN A 587 2.03 -6.15 -33.46
C GLN A 587 2.49 -5.40 -34.71
N TRP A 588 2.99 -4.18 -34.54
CA TRP A 588 3.62 -3.35 -35.57
C TRP A 588 4.98 -3.91 -35.99
N ASN A 589 5.32 -3.80 -37.28
CA ASN A 589 6.54 -4.35 -37.87
C ASN A 589 7.79 -3.46 -37.71
N LEU A 590 7.77 -2.46 -36.82
CA LEU A 590 8.86 -1.52 -36.55
C LEU A 590 9.23 -0.58 -37.72
N GLN A 591 8.36 -0.42 -38.72
CA GLN A 591 8.57 0.47 -39.85
C GLN A 591 7.55 1.62 -39.86
N LYS A 592 8.00 2.88 -39.86
CA LYS A 592 7.12 4.05 -40.05
C LYS A 592 6.42 3.92 -41.41
N TRP A 593 5.11 4.12 -41.43
CA TRP A 593 4.18 3.83 -42.53
C TRP A 593 4.18 2.35 -42.96
N GLY A 594 4.45 1.46 -42.01
CA GLY A 594 4.60 0.03 -42.23
C GLY A 594 3.30 -0.75 -42.14
N SER A 595 3.40 -1.94 -41.56
CA SER A 595 2.32 -2.92 -41.52
C SER A 595 2.26 -3.64 -40.18
N TYR A 596 1.21 -4.46 -40.01
CA TYR A 596 0.90 -5.14 -38.77
C TYR A 596 0.78 -6.64 -38.96
N ASN A 597 1.15 -7.39 -37.92
CA ASN A 597 0.65 -8.73 -37.69
C ASN A 597 -0.56 -8.65 -36.74
N SER A 598 -1.76 -8.61 -37.30
CA SER A 598 -3.01 -8.55 -36.51
C SER A 598 -3.48 -9.92 -35.99
N ASN A 599 -2.77 -11.01 -36.31
CA ASN A 599 -3.07 -12.34 -35.78
C ASN A 599 -2.52 -12.59 -34.37
N VAL A 600 -1.64 -11.70 -33.88
CA VAL A 600 -1.10 -11.76 -32.52
C VAL A 600 -1.78 -10.73 -31.62
N SER A 601 -1.64 -10.90 -30.29
CA SER A 601 -2.06 -9.86 -29.34
C SER A 601 -1.15 -8.65 -29.45
N GLY A 602 -1.71 -7.46 -29.27
CA GLY A 602 -0.97 -6.22 -29.09
C GLY A 602 -0.86 -5.81 -27.62
N GLU A 603 -1.29 -6.65 -26.68
CA GLU A 603 -1.17 -6.43 -25.24
C GLU A 603 0.28 -6.48 -24.78
N GLY A 604 0.74 -5.46 -24.05
CA GLY A 604 2.05 -5.40 -23.43
C GLY A 604 3.23 -5.54 -24.41
N VAL A 605 3.04 -5.16 -25.67
CA VAL A 605 4.11 -5.28 -26.68
C VAL A 605 5.21 -4.28 -26.39
N ARG A 606 6.46 -4.74 -26.45
CA ARG A 606 7.64 -3.90 -26.26
C ARG A 606 8.21 -3.48 -27.61
N TYR A 607 8.32 -2.17 -27.83
CA TYR A 607 8.94 -1.59 -29.01
C TYR A 607 10.23 -0.87 -28.65
N PRO A 608 11.33 -1.08 -29.41
CA PRO A 608 12.58 -0.35 -29.19
C PRO A 608 12.35 1.14 -29.29
N LYS A 609 12.88 1.89 -28.33
CA LYS A 609 12.79 3.34 -28.21
C LYS A 609 12.98 4.07 -29.54
N ASP A 610 14.13 3.89 -30.20
CA ASP A 610 14.47 4.66 -31.40
C ASP A 610 13.46 4.46 -32.54
N ALA A 611 12.95 3.23 -32.72
CA ALA A 611 11.96 2.94 -33.76
C ALA A 611 10.59 3.52 -33.40
N PHE A 612 10.18 3.38 -32.13
CA PHE A 612 8.91 3.88 -31.64
C PHE A 612 8.84 5.41 -31.68
N GLU A 613 9.87 6.08 -31.15
CA GLU A 613 9.98 7.54 -31.14
C GLU A 613 10.03 8.12 -32.56
N TYR A 614 10.69 7.43 -33.50
CA TYR A 614 10.68 7.82 -34.91
C TYR A 614 9.27 7.74 -35.54
N ALA A 615 8.44 6.78 -35.12
CA ALA A 615 7.10 6.60 -35.67
C ALA A 615 6.08 7.64 -35.16
N ILE A 616 6.25 8.14 -33.94
CA ILE A 616 5.34 9.11 -33.29
C ILE A 616 5.75 10.58 -33.47
N ASN A 617 6.85 10.84 -34.19
CA ASN A 617 7.45 12.16 -34.37
C ASN A 617 7.58 12.48 -35.87
N ASP A 618 7.17 13.66 -36.31
CA ASP A 618 7.20 14.06 -37.73
C ASP A 618 8.32 15.01 -38.11
N ASN A 619 8.71 15.89 -37.21
CA ASN A 619 9.71 16.92 -37.44
C ASN A 619 11.13 16.44 -37.10
N GLY A 620 11.27 15.29 -36.44
CA GLY A 620 12.54 14.70 -36.03
C GLY A 620 13.14 15.33 -34.77
N THR A 621 12.50 16.33 -34.17
CA THR A 621 12.88 16.97 -32.89
C THR A 621 12.09 16.46 -31.70
N GLY A 622 10.93 15.81 -31.93
CA GLY A 622 10.20 15.08 -30.90
C GLY A 622 9.43 16.00 -29.96
N ASP A 623 8.97 17.13 -30.50
CA ASP A 623 8.17 18.17 -29.85
C ASP A 623 6.88 18.46 -30.65
N ASP A 624 6.41 17.47 -31.41
CA ASP A 624 5.22 17.51 -32.25
C ASP A 624 4.27 16.31 -32.00
N LEU A 625 4.41 15.64 -30.86
CA LEU A 625 3.61 14.46 -30.54
C LEU A 625 2.16 14.87 -30.32
N TRP A 626 1.26 14.10 -30.93
CA TRP A 626 -0.14 14.06 -30.54
C TRP A 626 -0.25 13.10 -29.35
N LEU A 627 -0.27 13.69 -28.16
CA LEU A 627 -0.05 13.04 -26.88
C LEU A 627 -1.22 13.33 -25.94
N HIS A 628 -1.71 12.30 -25.27
CA HIS A 628 -2.70 12.38 -24.22
C HIS A 628 -2.13 11.74 -22.97
N ILE A 629 -2.07 12.46 -21.86
CA ILE A 629 -1.65 11.94 -20.55
C ILE A 629 -2.88 11.93 -19.64
N TYR A 630 -3.12 10.81 -18.96
CA TYR A 630 -4.31 10.63 -18.13
C TYR A 630 -3.94 10.52 -16.66
N GLU A 631 -4.62 11.29 -15.81
CA GLU A 631 -4.38 11.39 -14.37
C GLU A 631 -5.64 11.42 -13.52
#